data_AF-A0A9E1PWD8-F1
#
_entry.id   AF-A0A9E1PWD8-F1
#
_cell.length_a   1.000
_cell.length_b   1.000
_cell.length_c   1.000
_cell.angle_alpha   90.00
_cell.angle_beta   90.00
_cell.angle_gamma   90.00
#
_symmetry.space_group_name_H-M   'P 1'
#
loop_
_entity.id
_entity.type
_entity.pdbx_description
1 polymer ?
#
loop_
_entity_poly.entity_id
_entity_poly.type
_entity_poly.pdbx_seq_one_letter_code
_entity_poly.pdbx_strand_id
1 'polypeptide(L)' 'KPRIPMGRWGQPGDFGGIAAYIMSDTSAFHTGDTFLIDGGYNKF' A
#
# COMPACT_ATOMS: atom_id res chain seq x y z
N LYS A 1 9.03 20.00 4.80
CA LYS A 1 8.95 18.53 4.99
C LYS A 1 7.78 18.00 4.16
N PRO A 2 7.86 16.81 3.55
CA PRO A 2 6.72 16.23 2.85
C PRO A 2 5.50 16.18 3.78
N ARG A 3 4.30 16.43 3.25
CA ARG A 3 3.04 16.32 4.00
C ARG A 3 2.76 14.87 4.46
N ILE A 4 3.44 13.91 3.84
CA ILE A 4 3.35 12.48 4.11
C ILE A 4 3.77 12.19 5.56
N PRO A 5 2.91 11.61 6.41
CA PRO A 5 3.24 11.24 7.80
C PRO A 5 4.49 10.37 7.95
N MET A 6 4.73 9.45 7.02
CA MET A 6 5.96 8.64 6.99
C MET A 6 7.23 9.46 6.67
N GLY A 7 7.12 10.75 6.38
CA GLY A 7 8.25 11.68 6.24
C GLY A 7 9.08 11.51 4.97
N ARG A 8 8.69 10.61 4.07
CA ARG A 8 9.38 10.33 2.80
C ARG A 8 8.40 10.02 1.68
N TRP A 9 8.86 10.15 0.44
CA TRP A 9 8.16 9.61 -0.70
C TRP A 9 8.18 8.08 -0.69
N GLY A 10 7.11 7.48 -1.21
CA GLY A 10 7.05 6.06 -1.48
C GLY A 10 8.14 5.64 -2.47
N GLN A 11 8.57 4.40 -2.34
CA GLN A 11 9.52 3.72 -3.23
C GLN A 11 8.84 2.48 -3.82
N PRO A 12 9.30 1.97 -4.98
CA PRO A 12 8.71 0.77 -5.58
C PRO A 12 8.60 -0.41 -4.61
N GLY A 13 9.57 -0.57 -3.71
CA GLY A 13 9.57 -1.63 -2.70
C GLY A 13 8.41 -1.58 -1.70
N ASP A 14 7.80 -0.41 -1.46
CA ASP A 14 6.67 -0.27 -0.53
C ASP A 14 5.41 -0.99 -1.02
N PHE A 15 5.31 -1.26 -2.34
CA PHE A 15 4.21 -1.99 -2.96
C PHE A 15 4.47 -3.51 -3.02
N GLY A 16 5.70 -3.96 -2.73
CA GLY A 16 6.07 -5.37 -2.89
C GLY A 16 5.25 -6.30 -1.99
N GLY A 17 4.99 -5.90 -0.75
CA GLY A 17 4.20 -6.68 0.19
C GLY A 17 2.75 -6.90 -0.27
N ILE A 18 2.10 -5.84 -0.79
CA ILE A 18 0.73 -5.98 -1.28
C ILE A 18 0.67 -6.79 -2.56
N ALA A 19 1.66 -6.64 -3.44
CA ALA A 19 1.74 -7.45 -4.65
C ALA A 19 1.89 -8.94 -4.30
N ALA A 20 2.75 -9.27 -3.32
CA ALA A 20 2.89 -10.65 -2.84
C ALA A 20 1.60 -11.20 -2.23
N TYR A 21 0.86 -10.39 -1.46
CA TYR A 21 -0.44 -10.80 -0.92
C TYR A 21 -1.44 -11.12 -2.03
N ILE A 22 -1.65 -10.20 -2.98
CA ILE A 22 -2.62 -10.33 -4.08
C ILE A 22 -2.28 -11.52 -4.99
N MET A 23 -0.99 -11.79 -5.19
CA MET A 23 -0.53 -12.90 -6.04
C MET A 23 -0.53 -14.26 -5.31
N SER A 24 -0.94 -14.31 -4.05
CA SER A 24 -0.94 -15.53 -3.23
C SER A 24 -2.34 -16.09 -3.00
N ASP A 25 -2.43 -17.37 -2.63
CA ASP A 25 -3.69 -18.00 -2.20
C ASP A 25 -4.30 -17.34 -0.94
N THR A 26 -3.50 -16.56 -0.20
CA THR A 26 -3.97 -15.83 1.00
C THR A 26 -5.05 -14.80 0.65
N SER A 27 -5.10 -14.31 -0.59
CA SER A 27 -6.12 -13.38 -1.06
C SER A 27 -7.26 -14.06 -1.83
N ALA A 28 -7.40 -15.39 -1.77
CA ALA A 28 -8.37 -16.14 -2.59
C ALA A 28 -9.84 -15.70 -2.45
N PHE A 29 -10.20 -15.09 -1.32
CA PHE A 29 -11.55 -14.57 -1.06
C PHE A 29 -11.60 -13.03 -0.91
N HIS A 30 -10.52 -12.33 -1.30
CA HIS A 30 -10.43 -10.87 -1.26
C HIS A 30 -10.54 -10.32 -2.68
N THR A 31 -11.72 -9.79 -3.03
CA THR A 31 -11.99 -9.20 -4.34
C THR A 31 -12.90 -7.98 -4.21
N GLY A 32 -12.84 -7.07 -5.19
CA GLY A 32 -13.69 -5.88 -5.24
C GLY A 32 -13.34 -4.76 -4.25
N ASP A 33 -12.13 -4.77 -3.70
CA ASP A 33 -11.67 -3.78 -2.72
C ASP A 33 -10.48 -2.95 -3.25
N THR A 34 -10.10 -1.88 -2.53
CA THR A 34 -8.99 -0.97 -2.84
C THR A 34 -8.00 -0.88 -1.69
N PHE A 35 -6.72 -1.11 -1.99
CA PHE A 35 -5.63 -0.88 -1.04
C PHE A 35 -5.07 0.54 -1.17
N LEU A 36 -5.03 1.27 -0.05
CA LEU A 36 -4.36 2.57 0.01
C LEU A 36 -2.94 2.41 0.57
N ILE A 37 -1.93 2.73 -0.25
CA ILE A 37 -0.51 2.68 0.12
C ILE A 37 0.13 4.00 -0.27
N ASP A 38 0.12 4.97 0.66
CA ASP A 38 0.53 6.35 0.37
C ASP A 38 1.34 6.99 1.51
N GLY A 39 1.77 6.19 2.49
CA GLY A 39 2.47 6.66 3.68
C GLY A 39 1.65 7.60 4.57
N GLY A 40 0.32 7.55 4.47
CA GLY A 40 -0.64 8.34 5.24
C GLY A 40 -1.07 9.64 4.55
N TYR A 41 -0.76 9.85 3.28
CA TYR A 41 -1.02 11.13 2.60
C TYR A 41 -2.51 11.49 2.47
N ASN A 42 -3.40 10.52 2.26
CA ASN A 42 -4.82 10.76 2.01
C ASN A 42 -5.57 11.26 3.26
N LYS A 43 -5.17 10.81 4.45
CA LYS A 43 -5.89 11.06 5.70
C LYS A 43 -5.37 12.27 6.47
N PHE A 44 -4.24 12.86 6.06
CA PHE A 44 -3.55 13.94 6.76
C PHE A 44 -3.20 15.09 5.84
#